data_AF-A0A960BTK0-F1
#
_entry.id   AF-A0A960BTK0-F1
#
_cell.length_a   1.000
_cell.length_b   1.000
_cell.length_c   1.000
_cell.angle_alpha   90.00
_cell.angle_beta   90.00
_cell.angle_gamma   90.00
#
_symmetry.space_group_name_H-M   'P 1'
#
loop_
_entity.id
_entity.type
_entity.pdbx_description
1 polymer ?
#
loop_
_entity_poly.entity_id
_entity_poly.type
_entity_poly.pdbx_seq_one_letter_code
_entity_poly.pdbx_strand_id
1 'polypeptide(L)'
;ARARRSGSDILARGPGRLGQALGVTAADSGVDLRSGRLQLSAPDAVATFSRGPRVGVSKAADWNWRFWIEGDPHVSPYRRSRRA
;
A
#
# COMPACT_ATOMS: atom_id res chain seq x y z
N ALA A 1 -22.82 8.02 -11.80
CA ALA A 1 -21.67 7.63 -10.96
C ALA A 1 -21.45 6.12 -11.09
N ARG A 2 -20.25 5.65 -11.48
CA ARG A 2 -19.99 4.20 -11.57
C ARG A 2 -19.94 3.61 -10.16
N ALA A 3 -20.90 2.74 -9.84
CA ALA A 3 -20.90 1.94 -8.63
C ALA A 3 -19.57 1.16 -8.54
N ARG A 4 -18.82 1.37 -7.45
CA ARG A 4 -17.58 0.65 -7.18
C ARG A 4 -17.97 -0.76 -6.73
N ARG A 5 -17.44 -1.79 -7.39
CA ARG A 5 -17.62 -3.19 -6.99
C ARG A 5 -17.23 -3.34 -5.52
N SER A 6 -18.22 -3.59 -4.67
CA SER A 6 -18.06 -3.87 -3.25
C SER A 6 -17.81 -5.36 -3.08
N GLY A 7 -16.54 -5.75 -3.06
CA GLY A 7 -16.08 -7.04 -2.55
C GLY A 7 -15.03 -6.77 -1.47
N SER A 8 -15.03 -7.56 -0.39
CA SER A 8 -14.04 -7.50 0.69
C SER A 8 -12.59 -7.43 0.19
N ASP A 9 -12.31 -8.13 -0.90
CA ASP A 9 -10.97 -8.41 -1.44
C ASP A 9 -10.25 -7.19 -2.02
N ILE A 10 -10.90 -6.02 -2.03
CA ILE A 10 -10.32 -4.80 -2.61
C ILE A 10 -10.20 -3.62 -1.65
N LEU A 11 -10.66 -3.74 -0.40
CA LEU A 11 -10.78 -2.62 0.54
C LEU A 11 -9.47 -1.85 0.73
N ALA A 12 -8.35 -2.57 0.88
CA ALA A 12 -7.02 -2.00 1.08
C ALA A 12 -6.06 -2.25 -0.10
N ARG A 13 -6.57 -2.67 -1.27
CA ARG A 13 -5.74 -3.03 -2.44
C ARG A 13 -5.20 -1.79 -3.19
N GLY A 14 -4.30 -1.06 -2.53
CA GLY A 14 -3.62 0.15 -3.03
C GLY A 14 -3.52 1.24 -1.96
N PRO A 15 -2.55 2.17 -2.06
CA PRO A 15 -2.25 3.13 -0.99
C PRO A 15 -3.43 4.07 -0.68
N GLY A 16 -4.08 4.63 -1.72
CA GLY A 16 -5.25 5.48 -1.51
C GLY A 16 -6.49 4.73 -0.99
N ARG A 17 -6.60 3.43 -1.30
CA ARG A 17 -7.69 2.58 -0.79
C ARG A 17 -7.48 2.21 0.67
N LEU A 18 -6.25 1.85 1.04
CA LEU A 18 -5.86 1.65 2.44
C LEU A 18 -6.17 2.89 3.29
N GLY A 19 -5.79 4.08 2.80
CA GLY A 19 -6.10 5.34 3.48
C GLY A 19 -7.61 5.54 3.66
N GLN A 20 -8.42 5.28 2.63
CA GLN A 20 -9.89 5.38 2.74
C GLN A 20 -10.47 4.35 3.72
N ALA A 21 -10.02 3.09 3.67
CA ALA A 21 -10.52 2.02 4.53
C ALA A 21 -10.25 2.29 6.03
N LEU A 22 -9.12 2.93 6.35
CA LEU A 22 -8.72 3.27 7.71
C LEU A 22 -9.16 4.69 8.14
N GLY A 23 -9.78 5.46 7.24
CA GLY A 23 -10.10 6.87 7.49
C GLY A 23 -8.85 7.72 7.76
N VAL A 24 -7.76 7.48 7.03
CA VAL A 24 -6.54 8.31 7.07
C VAL A 24 -6.78 9.57 6.25
N THR A 25 -6.45 10.70 6.84
CA THR A 25 -6.59 12.04 6.29
C THR A 25 -5.27 12.80 6.35
N ALA A 26 -5.22 13.99 5.75
CA ALA A 26 -4.04 14.86 5.86
C ALA A 26 -3.74 15.30 7.31
N ALA A 27 -4.75 15.31 8.18
CA ALA A 27 -4.58 15.65 9.60
C ALA A 27 -3.80 14.58 10.38
N ASP A 28 -3.69 13.37 9.85
CA ASP A 28 -2.89 12.30 10.44
C ASP A 28 -1.38 12.44 10.08
N SER A 29 -0.98 13.48 9.35
CA SER A 29 0.43 13.71 9.02
C SER A 29 1.24 14.05 10.28
N GLY A 30 2.28 13.27 10.55
CA GLY A 30 3.17 13.47 11.71
C GLY A 30 2.68 12.84 13.02
N VAL A 31 1.57 12.09 13.01
CA VAL A 31 1.12 11.37 14.21
C VAL A 31 2.12 10.29 14.62
N ASP A 32 2.25 10.08 15.93
CA ASP A 32 3.05 8.99 16.48
C ASP A 32 2.36 7.65 16.21
N LEU A 33 3.06 6.72 15.56
CA LEU A 33 2.57 5.38 15.24
C LEU A 33 2.70 4.37 16.39
N ARG A 34 3.21 4.79 17.56
CA ARG A 34 3.30 3.94 18.77
C ARG A 34 2.14 4.14 19.73
N SER A 35 1.63 5.38 19.84
CA SER A 35 0.59 5.73 20.81
C SER A 35 -0.50 6.64 20.26
N GLY A 36 -0.40 7.06 18.99
CA GLY A 36 -1.39 7.92 18.36
C GLY A 36 -2.65 7.17 17.92
N ARG A 37 -3.50 7.87 17.15
CA ARG A 37 -4.72 7.32 16.54
C ARG A 37 -4.43 6.14 15.60
N LEU A 38 -3.32 6.23 14.87
CA LEU A 38 -2.84 5.17 13.99
C LEU A 38 -1.69 4.48 14.69
N GLN A 39 -1.70 3.15 14.72
CA GLN A 39 -0.68 2.36 15.41
C GLN A 39 -0.16 1.24 14.50
N LEU A 40 1.12 0.92 14.64
CA LEU A 40 1.75 -0.23 13.99
C LEU A 40 2.13 -1.28 15.03
N SER A 41 1.58 -2.48 14.89
CA SER A 41 2.03 -3.66 15.62
C SER A 41 3.00 -4.48 14.77
N ALA A 42 4.05 -5.00 15.41
CA ALA A 42 4.92 -5.96 14.76
C ALA A 42 4.18 -7.31 14.60
N PRO A 43 4.35 -8.00 13.46
CA PRO A 43 3.84 -9.36 13.32
C PRO A 43 4.66 -10.34 14.16
N ASP A 44 4.06 -11.46 14.53
CA ASP A 44 4.75 -12.53 15.29
C ASP A 44 5.90 -13.18 14.50
N ALA A 45 5.82 -13.13 13.16
CA ALA A 45 6.84 -13.66 12.26
C ALA A 45 7.03 -12.77 11.03
N VAL A 46 8.24 -12.79 10.48
CA VAL A 46 8.56 -12.10 9.23
C VAL A 46 8.03 -12.93 8.06
N ALA A 47 7.23 -12.29 7.19
CA ALA A 47 6.74 -12.92 5.97
C ALA A 47 7.85 -13.03 4.91
N THR A 48 7.87 -14.13 4.16
CA THR A 48 8.65 -14.21 2.93
C THR A 48 8.14 -13.16 1.95
N PHE A 49 9.06 -12.38 1.39
CA PHE A 49 8.72 -11.28 0.51
C PHE A 49 9.49 -11.35 -0.82
N SER A 50 8.84 -10.81 -1.85
CA SER A 50 9.44 -10.47 -3.14
C SER A 50 9.81 -8.98 -3.15
N ARG A 51 10.73 -8.59 -4.04
CA ARG A 51 11.13 -7.19 -4.25
C ARG A 51 11.20 -6.81 -5.72
N GLY A 52 11.00 -5.52 -6.02
CA GLY A 52 10.95 -5.05 -7.39
C GLY A 52 10.73 -3.54 -7.54
N PRO A 53 10.55 -3.07 -8.79
CA PRO A 53 10.28 -1.67 -9.12
C PRO A 53 9.10 -1.06 -8.35
N ARG A 54 9.22 0.23 -8.02
CA ARG A 54 8.14 1.00 -7.38
C ARG A 54 7.02 1.32 -8.38
N VAL A 55 5.80 1.39 -7.87
CA VAL A 55 4.61 1.73 -8.67
C VAL A 55 4.55 3.23 -8.94
N GLY A 56 4.34 3.63 -10.19
CA GLY A 56 4.03 5.01 -10.56
C GLY A 56 5.17 6.02 -10.43
N VAL A 57 6.39 5.59 -10.09
CA VAL A 57 7.56 6.47 -9.95
C VAL A 57 8.24 6.68 -11.31
N SER A 58 8.62 7.92 -11.64
CA SER A 58 9.29 8.29 -12.90
C SER A 58 10.82 8.40 -12.81
N LYS A 59 11.39 8.50 -11.61
CA LYS A 59 12.84 8.63 -11.38
C LYS A 59 13.36 7.42 -10.62
N ALA A 60 14.52 6.88 -11.03
CA ALA A 60 15.07 5.65 -10.45
C ALA A 60 13.99 4.54 -10.38
N ALA A 61 13.28 4.37 -11.51
CA ALA A 61 12.13 3.47 -11.62
C ALA A 61 12.54 1.99 -11.62
N ASP A 62 13.80 1.72 -11.96
CA ASP A 62 14.48 0.42 -11.95
C ASP A 62 14.92 -0.03 -10.54
N TRP A 63 14.91 0.86 -9.55
CA TRP A 63 15.30 0.51 -8.18
C TRP A 63 14.28 -0.41 -7.51
N ASN A 64 14.77 -1.53 -6.97
CA ASN A 64 13.98 -2.59 -6.36
C ASN A 64 13.52 -2.27 -4.93
N TRP A 65 12.84 -1.14 -4.77
CA TRP A 65 12.44 -0.57 -3.47
C TRP A 65 10.97 -0.77 -3.13
N ARG A 66 10.30 -1.68 -3.82
CA ARG A 66 8.97 -2.16 -3.45
C ARG A 66 9.09 -3.59 -2.95
N PHE A 67 8.42 -3.88 -1.84
CA PHE A 67 8.35 -5.21 -1.23
C PHE A 67 6.89 -5.68 -1.17
N TRP A 68 6.64 -6.98 -1.35
CA TRP A 68 5.29 -7.58 -1.26
C TRP A 68 5.35 -9.07 -0.94
N ILE A 69 4.24 -9.64 -0.48
CA ILE A 69 4.07 -11.09 -0.30
C ILE A 69 3.64 -11.70 -1.63
N GLU A 70 4.38 -12.68 -2.14
CA GLU A 70 4.08 -13.30 -3.44
C GLU A 70 2.73 -14.05 -3.40
N GLY A 71 1.92 -13.88 -4.45
CA GLY A 71 0.60 -14.53 -4.55
C GLY A 71 -0.52 -13.95 -3.67
N ASP A 72 -0.24 -13.01 -2.77
CA ASP A 72 -1.27 -12.41 -1.90
C ASP A 72 -2.26 -11.54 -2.73
N PRO A 73 -3.57 -11.86 -2.74
CA PRO A 73 -4.57 -11.18 -3.55
C PRO A 73 -4.76 -9.69 -3.18
N HIS A 74 -4.36 -9.29 -1.96
CA HIS A 74 -4.46 -7.92 -1.48
C HIS A 74 -3.32 -7.02 -2.00
N VAL A 75 -2.27 -7.61 -2.59
CA VAL A 75 -1.19 -6.83 -3.21
C VAL A 75 -1.74 -6.04 -4.38
N SER A 76 -1.47 -4.73 -4.35
CA SER A 76 -1.88 -3.83 -5.43
C SER A 76 -1.14 -4.13 -6.74
N PRO A 77 -1.78 -3.96 -7.90
CA PRO A 77 -1.15 -4.27 -9.18
C PRO A 77 0.05 -3.35 -9.45
N TYR A 78 1.11 -3.89 -10.04
CA TYR A 78 2.22 -3.08 -10.54
C TYR A 78 1.77 -2.22 -11.71
N ARG A 79 2.19 -0.95 -11.72
CA ARG A 79 2.00 -0.02 -12.83
C ARG A 79 3.26 0.83 -13.00
N ARG A 80 3.92 0.71 -14.15
CA ARG A 80 5.05 1.56 -14.52
C ARG A 80 4.56 2.99 -14.75
N SER A 81 5.33 4.00 -14.35
CA SER A 81 5.02 5.38 -14.74
C SER A 81 5.13 5.53 -16.25
N ARG A 82 4.23 6.29 -16.86
CA ARG A 82 4.34 6.68 -18.28
C ARG A 82 5.51 7.62 -18.55
N ARG A 83 6.08 8.21 -17.50
CA ARG A 83 7.19 9.18 -17.54
C ARG A 83 8.51 8.57 -17.03
N ALA A 84 8.50 7.28 -16.69
CA ALA A 84 9.69 6.53 -16.28
C ALA A 84 10.50 6.07 -17.50
#